data_AF-A0A351I542-F1
#
_entry.id   AF-A0A351I542-F1
#
_cell.length_a   1.000
_cell.length_b   1.000
_cell.length_c   1.000
_cell.angle_alpha   90.00
_cell.angle_beta   90.00
_cell.angle_gamma   90.00
#
_symmetry.space_group_name_H-M   'P 1'
#
loop_
_entity.id
_entity.type
_entity.pdbx_description
1 polymer ?
#
loop_
_entity_poly.entity_id
_entity_poly.type
_entity_poly.pdbx_seq_one_letter_code
_entity_poly.pdbx_strand_id
1 'polypeptide(L)'
;MTRTITLKALRPELPHVADSIESKLDRYIVTRHGHPVMMLISPEDYEGLLETIEVLSDKSAAKRIRKSWKEARAGKTVSLEALRRRLEGV
;
A
#
# COMPACT_ATOMS: atom_id res chain seq x y z
N MET A 1 6.53 8.50 -2.12
CA MET A 1 7.01 9.50 -1.13
C MET A 1 5.97 10.61 -0.95
N THR A 2 5.90 11.30 0.19
CA THR A 2 4.97 12.43 0.38
C THR A 2 5.63 13.76 0.03
N ARG A 3 5.02 14.52 -0.90
CA ARG A 3 5.48 15.83 -1.38
C ARG A 3 4.41 16.88 -1.13
N THR A 4 4.79 18.15 -1.16
CA THR A 4 3.86 19.28 -1.06
C THR A 4 3.93 20.13 -2.32
N ILE A 5 2.77 20.50 -2.86
CA ILE A 5 2.65 21.38 -4.03
C ILE A 5 1.58 22.44 -3.77
N THR A 6 1.75 23.65 -4.29
CA THR A 6 0.69 24.66 -4.21
C THR A 6 -0.37 24.37 -5.28
N LEU A 7 -1.62 24.74 -5.02
CA LEU A 7 -2.71 24.58 -5.99
C LEU A 7 -2.43 25.33 -7.30
N LYS A 8 -1.69 26.45 -7.24
CA LYS A 8 -1.26 27.20 -8.41
C LYS A 8 -0.22 26.41 -9.22
N ALA A 9 0.78 25.82 -8.56
CA ALA A 9 1.82 25.02 -9.20
C ALA A 9 1.31 23.67 -9.72
N LEU A 10 0.25 23.11 -9.11
CA LEU A 10 -0.33 21.84 -9.54
C LEU A 10 -0.93 21.90 -10.95
N ARG A 11 -1.52 23.03 -11.35
CA ARG A 11 -2.24 23.14 -12.64
C ARG A 11 -1.38 22.76 -13.85
N PRO A 12 -0.18 23.36 -14.07
CA PRO A 12 0.68 22.96 -15.18
C PRO A 12 1.32 21.57 -14.99
N GLU A 13 1.52 21.14 -13.75
CA GLU A 13 2.20 19.88 -13.41
C GLU A 13 1.27 18.66 -13.30
N LEU A 14 -0.05 18.84 -13.46
CA LEU A 14 -1.04 17.80 -13.18
C LEU A 14 -0.77 16.48 -13.93
N PRO A 15 -0.42 16.47 -15.24
CA PRO A 15 -0.08 15.23 -15.94
C PRO A 15 1.12 14.52 -15.29
N HIS A 16 2.19 15.24 -14.99
CA HIS A 16 3.37 14.65 -14.35
C HIS A 16 3.07 14.13 -12.94
N VAL A 17 2.26 14.87 -12.17
CA VAL A 17 1.81 14.42 -10.85
C VAL A 17 0.97 13.14 -10.97
N ALA A 18 0.07 13.06 -11.94
CA ALA A 18 -0.74 11.86 -12.19
C ALA A 18 0.14 10.64 -12.52
N ASP A 19 1.08 10.79 -13.45
CA ASP A 19 2.02 9.71 -13.81
C ASP A 19 2.85 9.26 -12.59
N SER A 20 3.26 10.21 -11.74
CA SER A 20 4.08 9.94 -10.55
C SER A 20 3.30 9.21 -9.47
N ILE A 21 2.04 9.58 -9.20
CA ILE A 21 1.23 8.88 -8.18
C ILE A 21 0.84 7.48 -8.65
N GLU A 22 0.56 7.29 -9.94
CA GLU A 22 0.24 5.98 -10.53
C GLU A 22 1.46 5.05 -10.52
N SER A 23 2.58 5.48 -11.11
CA SER A 23 3.71 4.58 -11.35
C SER A 23 4.67 4.42 -10.17
N LYS A 24 4.68 5.33 -9.20
CA LYS A 24 5.69 5.39 -8.12
C LYS A 24 5.11 5.41 -6.71
N LEU A 25 3.79 5.34 -6.55
CA LEU A 25 3.11 5.50 -5.27
C LEU A 25 3.56 6.80 -4.56
N ASP A 26 3.76 7.86 -5.34
CA ASP A 26 3.95 9.19 -4.79
C ASP A 26 2.62 9.74 -4.26
N ARG A 27 2.71 10.59 -3.24
CA ARG A 27 1.56 11.23 -2.58
C ARG A 27 1.82 12.71 -2.54
N TYR A 28 0.84 13.53 -2.90
CA TYR A 28 0.98 14.99 -2.90
C TYR A 28 -0.03 15.62 -1.95
N ILE A 29 0.45 16.41 -1.00
CA ILE A 29 -0.36 17.36 -0.25
C ILE A 29 -0.45 18.64 -1.07
N VAL A 30 -1.66 19.03 -1.46
CA VAL A 30 -1.89 20.26 -2.21
C VAL A 30 -2.29 21.36 -1.24
N THR A 31 -1.66 22.52 -1.35
CA THR A 31 -1.89 23.67 -0.46
C THR A 31 -2.51 24.86 -1.19
N ARG A 32 -3.32 25.65 -0.48
CA ARG A 32 -3.81 26.96 -0.92
C ARG A 32 -3.49 27.99 0.17
N HIS A 33 -2.78 29.06 -0.16
CA HIS A 33 -2.28 30.05 0.81
C HIS A 33 -1.51 29.40 1.98
N GLY A 34 -0.71 28.37 1.69
CA GLY A 34 0.06 27.63 2.71
C GLY A 34 -0.72 26.57 3.49
N HIS A 35 -2.06 26.52 3.37
CA HIS A 35 -2.89 25.56 4.08
C HIS A 35 -3.17 24.32 3.21
N PRO A 36 -3.01 23.08 3.73
CA PRO A 36 -3.42 21.87 3.04
C PRO A 36 -4.92 21.87 2.71
N VAL A 37 -5.28 21.57 1.48
CA VAL A 37 -6.67 21.56 1.00
C VAL A 37 -7.11 20.24 0.38
N MET A 38 -6.18 19.42 -0.11
CA MET A 38 -6.45 18.08 -0.65
C MET A 38 -5.16 17.25 -0.63
N MET A 39 -5.33 15.93 -0.73
CA MET A 39 -4.23 15.00 -0.99
C MET A 39 -4.52 14.26 -2.30
N LEU A 40 -3.48 14.11 -3.13
CA LEU A 40 -3.52 13.27 -4.32
C LEU A 40 -2.74 11.99 -4.04
N ILE A 41 -3.39 10.86 -4.28
CA ILE A 41 -2.92 9.50 -4.09
C ILE A 41 -3.54 8.66 -5.22
N SER A 42 -2.84 7.63 -5.71
CA SER A 42 -3.44 6.72 -6.68
C SER A 42 -4.54 5.88 -6.01
N PRO A 43 -5.54 5.41 -6.78
CA PRO A 43 -6.56 4.50 -6.24
C PRO A 43 -5.96 3.25 -5.59
N GLU A 44 -4.96 2.63 -6.24
CA GLU A 44 -4.27 1.43 -5.74
C GLU A 44 -3.59 1.68 -4.39
N ASP A 45 -2.90 2.82 -4.22
CA ASP A 45 -2.25 3.16 -2.96
C ASP A 45 -3.29 3.44 -1.85
N TYR A 46 -4.41 4.07 -2.19
CA TYR A 46 -5.51 4.26 -1.23
C TYR A 46 -6.16 2.94 -0.81
N GLU A 47 -6.45 2.04 -1.76
CA GLU A 47 -6.99 0.71 -1.48
C GLU A 47 -6.03 -0.13 -0.63
N GLY A 48 -4.73 -0.12 -0.97
CA GLY A 48 -3.70 -0.81 -0.19
C GLY A 48 -3.56 -0.28 1.24
N LEU A 49 -3.75 1.03 1.45
CA LEU A 49 -3.81 1.61 2.80
C LEU A 49 -5.03 1.11 3.58
N LEU A 50 -6.21 1.04 2.94
CA LEU A 50 -7.43 0.53 3.58
C LEU A 50 -7.29 -0.95 3.93
N GLU A 51 -6.79 -1.78 3.02
CA GLU A 51 -6.53 -3.20 3.27
C GLU A 51 -5.53 -3.39 4.42
N THR A 52 -4.46 -2.58 4.44
CA THR A 52 -3.47 -2.61 5.52
C THR A 52 -4.12 -2.29 6.87
N ILE A 53 -4.98 -1.27 6.92
CA ILE A 53 -5.72 -0.90 8.15
C ILE A 53 -6.65 -2.02 8.57
N GLU A 54 -7.36 -2.64 7.63
CA GLU A 54 -8.24 -3.79 7.89
C GLU A 54 -7.47 -4.95 8.52
N VAL A 55 -6.35 -5.36 7.91
CA VAL A 55 -5.48 -6.43 8.45
C VAL A 55 -4.92 -6.07 9.83
N LEU A 56 -4.53 -4.82 10.05
CA LEU A 56 -4.01 -4.37 11.35
C LEU A 56 -5.10 -4.27 12.44
N SER A 57 -6.36 -4.08 12.05
CA SER A 57 -7.48 -4.07 12.97
C SER A 57 -7.75 -5.45 13.59
N ASP A 58 -7.49 -6.53 12.83
CA ASP A 58 -7.47 -7.90 13.35
C ASP A 58 -6.09 -8.23 13.97
N LYS A 59 -5.99 -8.02 15.29
CA LYS A 59 -4.80 -8.35 16.08
C LYS A 59 -4.36 -9.81 15.92
N SER A 60 -5.29 -10.73 15.69
CA SER A 60 -4.98 -12.15 15.50
C SER A 60 -4.33 -12.39 14.15
N ALA A 61 -4.87 -11.81 13.06
CA ALA A 61 -4.28 -11.85 11.73
C ALA A 61 -2.88 -11.22 11.74
N ALA A 62 -2.73 -10.03 12.31
CA ALA A 62 -1.44 -9.36 12.42
C ALA A 62 -0.39 -10.23 13.17
N LYS A 63 -0.79 -10.94 14.24
CA LYS A 63 0.10 -11.88 14.95
C LYS A 63 0.46 -13.09 14.09
N ARG A 64 -0.50 -13.68 13.37
CA ARG A 64 -0.26 -14.81 12.46
C ARG A 64 0.72 -14.40 11.36
N ILE A 65 0.49 -13.28 10.69
CA ILE A 65 1.36 -12.76 9.63
C ILE A 65 2.80 -12.57 10.15
N ARG A 66 2.99 -11.91 11.30
CA ARG A 66 4.32 -11.75 11.91
C ARG A 66 5.01 -13.08 12.23
N LYS A 67 4.25 -14.08 12.69
CA LYS A 67 4.78 -15.43 12.94
C LYS A 67 5.18 -16.10 11.62
N SER A 68 4.32 -16.08 10.61
CA SER A 68 4.59 -16.66 9.29
C SER A 68 5.82 -16.05 8.63
N TRP A 69 6.06 -14.74 8.77
CA TRP A 69 7.29 -14.09 8.31
C TRP A 69 8.55 -14.66 8.98
N LYS A 70 8.52 -14.93 10.29
CA LYS A 70 9.65 -15.55 11.01
C LYS A 70 9.87 -16.99 10.57
N GLU A 71 8.79 -17.74 10.38
CA GLU A 71 8.84 -19.13 9.91
C GLU A 71 9.40 -19.21 8.50
N ALA A 72 8.94 -18.37 7.58
CA ALA A 72 9.45 -18.30 6.22
C ALA A 72 10.95 -17.97 6.17
N ARG A 73 11.40 -16.97 6.95
CA ARG A 73 12.84 -16.65 7.07
C ARG A 73 13.68 -17.79 7.66
N ALA A 74 13.07 -18.64 8.49
CA ALA A 74 13.70 -19.83 9.05
C ALA A 74 13.57 -21.06 8.13
N GLY A 75 13.08 -20.91 6.89
CA GLY A 75 12.90 -22.01 5.94
C GLY A 75 11.74 -22.96 6.28
N LYS A 76 10.88 -22.59 7.24
CA LYS A 76 9.69 -23.38 7.63
C LYS A 76 8.54 -23.12 6.65
N THR A 77 8.75 -23.49 5.39
CA THR A 77 7.79 -23.36 4.29
C THR A 77 7.42 -24.72 3.74
N VAL A 78 6.26 -24.83 3.09
CA VAL A 78 5.89 -26.00 2.30
C VAL A 78 6.03 -25.68 0.82
N SER A 79 6.40 -26.66 0.00
CA SER A 79 6.40 -26.48 -1.47
C SER A 79 4.96 -26.39 -1.97
N LEU A 80 4.78 -25.70 -3.11
CA LEU A 80 3.46 -25.60 -3.76
C LEU A 80 2.89 -26.99 -4.10
N GLU A 81 3.74 -27.93 -4.52
CA GLU A 81 3.33 -29.30 -4.84
C GLU A 81 2.84 -30.06 -3.60
N ALA A 82 3.56 -29.95 -2.46
CA ALA A 82 3.14 -30.57 -1.22
C ALA A 82 1.84 -29.95 -0.68
N LEU A 83 1.68 -28.63 -0.84
CA LEU A 83 0.45 -27.93 -0.48
C LEU A 83 -0.74 -28.40 -1.32
N ARG A 84 -0.59 -28.53 -2.65
CA ARG A 84 -1.63 -29.02 -3.55
C ARG A 84 -2.09 -30.42 -3.17
N ARG A 85 -1.16 -31.36 -2.99
CA ARG A 85 -1.46 -32.72 -2.55
C ARG A 85 -2.23 -32.76 -1.23
N ARG A 86 -1.94 -31.84 -0.30
CA ARG A 86 -2.65 -31.74 0.98
C ARG A 86 -4.08 -31.19 0.83
N LEU A 87 -4.31 -30.27 -0.10
CA LEU A 87 -5.63 -29.66 -0.32
C LEU A 87 -6.54 -30.54 -1.20
N GLU A 88 -5.98 -31.28 -2.15
CA GLU A 88 -6.71 -32.24 -3.00
C GLU A 88 -7.05 -33.55 -2.26
N GLY A 89 -6.37 -33.82 -1.15
CA GLY A 89 -6.65 -34.95 -0.26
C GLY A 89 -7.70 -34.67 0.83
N VAL A 90 -8.41 -33.54 0.75
CA VAL A 90 -9.54 -33.17 1.63
C VAL A 90 -10.85 -33.39 0.91
#